data_AF-A0A535SAK7-F1
#
_entry.id   AF-A0A535SAK7-F1
#
_cell.length_a   1.000
_cell.length_b   1.000
_cell.length_c   1.000
_cell.angle_alpha   90.00
_cell.angle_beta   90.00
_cell.angle_gamma   90.00
#
_symmetry.space_group_name_H-M   'P 1'
#
loop_
_entity.id
_entity.type
_entity.pdbx_description
1 polymer ?
#
loop_
_entity_poly.entity_id
_entity_poly.type
_entity_poly.pdbx_seq_one_letter_code
_entity_poly.pdbx_strand_id
1 'polypeptide(L)'
;MKATQTEDPTVGSPRAMARIMGVFEALEGTASAFGQVGILGRLTVHGDAAATARNILANEGLFRVGFAASVLGVAFHIAWALLFYYLFRPVNRTLASLATLIILVGCAMQALTAFFYLTPLLVLQAGHSLSGLNTPQLALALINLNGLAFEIDLIFFGFWCVLAGYLILRSTFMPRILGVLLMLDGIGWALYLWPPLATFLFPAIAVASGLAEAPLQLWLIVFGVNPQRWREQARAAGKPGDLRLAG
;
A
#
# COMPACT_ATOMS: atom_id res chain seq x y z
N MET A 1 29.15 -11.23 -34.71
CA MET A 1 28.13 -12.16 -34.16
C MET A 1 27.74 -11.68 -32.77
N LYS A 2 26.56 -11.09 -32.60
CA LYS A 2 25.98 -10.83 -31.27
C LYS A 2 25.53 -12.18 -30.73
N ALA A 3 26.13 -12.65 -29.65
CA ALA A 3 25.67 -13.84 -28.95
C ALA A 3 24.25 -13.58 -28.45
N THR A 4 23.29 -14.32 -29.00
CA THR A 4 21.92 -14.41 -28.53
C THR A 4 21.98 -14.91 -27.09
N GLN A 5 21.84 -14.00 -26.12
CA GLN A 5 21.70 -14.38 -24.72
C GLN A 5 20.39 -15.15 -24.62
N THR A 6 20.50 -16.45 -24.43
CA THR A 6 19.40 -17.32 -24.04
C THR A 6 18.75 -16.73 -22.79
N GLU A 7 17.50 -16.30 -22.95
CA GLU A 7 16.68 -15.83 -21.84
C GLU A 7 16.53 -16.98 -20.85
N ASP A 8 16.76 -16.72 -19.56
CA ASP A 8 16.31 -17.60 -18.50
C ASP A 8 14.77 -17.52 -18.50
N PRO A 9 14.04 -18.58 -18.90
CA PRO A 9 12.60 -18.53 -19.05
C PRO A 9 11.86 -18.37 -17.72
N THR A 10 12.56 -18.46 -16.59
CA THR A 10 11.97 -18.42 -15.24
C THR A 10 11.70 -17.01 -14.72
N VAL A 11 12.27 -15.96 -15.34
CA VAL A 11 12.06 -14.56 -14.94
C VAL A 11 11.64 -13.75 -16.16
N GLY A 12 10.35 -13.42 -16.25
CA GLY A 12 9.79 -12.57 -17.29
C GLY A 12 10.47 -11.20 -17.39
N SER A 13 10.15 -10.43 -18.43
CA SER A 13 10.77 -9.11 -18.68
C SER A 13 10.71 -8.19 -17.44
N PRO A 14 11.86 -7.75 -16.87
CA PRO A 14 11.87 -6.94 -15.65
C PRO A 14 11.19 -5.58 -15.86
N ARG A 15 11.20 -5.05 -17.08
CA ARG A 15 10.44 -3.84 -17.43
C ARG A 15 8.93 -4.09 -17.40
N ALA A 16 8.47 -5.23 -17.92
CA ALA A 16 7.05 -5.58 -17.86
C ALA A 16 6.62 -5.78 -16.41
N MET A 17 7.44 -6.49 -15.61
CA MET A 17 7.20 -6.67 -14.18
C MET A 17 7.07 -5.33 -13.44
N ALA A 18 7.99 -4.39 -13.67
CA ALA A 18 7.92 -3.05 -13.07
C ALA A 18 6.69 -2.24 -13.50
N ARG A 19 6.27 -2.36 -14.76
CA ARG A 19 5.05 -1.70 -15.25
C ARG A 19 3.79 -2.29 -14.64
N ILE A 20 3.70 -3.61 -14.60
CA ILE A 20 2.59 -4.32 -13.97
C ILE A 20 2.53 -4.00 -12.47
N MET A 21 3.68 -3.92 -11.81
CA MET A 21 3.80 -3.45 -10.42
C MET A 21 3.18 -2.06 -10.26
N GLY A 22 3.59 -1.07 -11.08
CA GLY A 22 3.02 0.27 -11.03
C GLY A 22 1.52 0.34 -11.38
N VAL A 23 1.01 -0.56 -12.23
CA VAL A 23 -0.44 -0.65 -12.49
C VAL A 23 -1.19 -1.19 -11.27
N PHE A 24 -0.69 -2.22 -10.60
CA PHE A 24 -1.33 -2.73 -9.39
C PHE A 24 -1.28 -1.72 -8.24
N GLU A 25 -0.17 -1.00 -8.08
CA GLU A 25 -0.07 0.15 -7.16
C GLU A 25 -1.14 1.21 -7.48
N ALA A 26 -1.31 1.57 -8.76
CA ALA A 26 -2.34 2.51 -9.18
C ALA A 26 -3.78 2.04 -8.86
N LEU A 27 -4.06 0.77 -9.13
CA LEU A 27 -5.36 0.17 -8.91
C LEU A 27 -5.68 0.06 -7.42
N GLU A 28 -4.68 -0.31 -6.60
CA GLU A 28 -4.77 -0.32 -5.13
C GLU A 28 -5.11 1.08 -4.61
N GLY A 29 -4.28 2.08 -4.92
CA GLY A 29 -4.46 3.44 -4.40
C GLY A 29 -5.78 4.07 -4.86
N THR A 30 -6.19 3.81 -6.10
CA THR A 30 -7.49 4.28 -6.63
C THR A 30 -8.65 3.59 -5.93
N ALA A 31 -8.59 2.27 -5.72
CA ALA A 31 -9.65 1.52 -5.04
C ALA A 31 -9.78 1.94 -3.57
N SER A 32 -8.65 2.11 -2.88
CA SER A 32 -8.57 2.58 -1.50
C SER A 32 -9.13 4.01 -1.38
N ALA A 33 -8.65 4.96 -2.20
CA ALA A 33 -9.13 6.33 -2.19
C ALA A 33 -10.62 6.44 -2.54
N PHE A 34 -11.11 5.65 -3.51
CA PHE A 34 -12.52 5.64 -3.88
C PHE A 34 -13.41 5.07 -2.76
N GLY A 35 -13.05 3.92 -2.19
CA GLY A 35 -13.81 3.24 -1.15
C GLY A 35 -13.74 3.95 0.20
N GLN A 36 -12.54 4.06 0.77
CA GLN A 36 -12.32 4.60 2.12
C GLN A 36 -12.52 6.11 2.18
N VAL A 37 -11.82 6.87 1.36
CA VAL A 37 -11.88 8.35 1.45
C VAL A 37 -13.13 8.89 0.76
N GLY A 38 -13.43 8.38 -0.43
CA GLY A 38 -14.52 8.85 -1.28
C GLY A 38 -15.90 8.45 -0.76
N ILE A 39 -16.16 7.15 -0.62
CA ILE A 39 -17.50 6.66 -0.24
C ILE A 39 -17.71 6.73 1.27
N LEU A 40 -16.86 6.07 2.09
CA LEU A 40 -17.07 6.03 3.54
C LEU A 40 -17.02 7.44 4.16
N GLY A 41 -16.08 8.27 3.71
CA GLY A 41 -15.98 9.67 4.13
C GLY A 41 -17.21 10.51 3.81
N ARG A 42 -17.89 10.27 2.67
CA ARG A 42 -19.14 10.97 2.32
C ARG A 42 -20.34 10.51 3.14
N LEU A 43 -20.37 9.24 3.53
CA LEU A 43 -21.49 8.64 4.27
C LEU A 43 -21.37 8.85 5.79
N THR A 44 -20.18 9.17 6.29
CA THR A 44 -19.89 9.39 7.71
C THR A 44 -20.01 10.86 8.08
N VAL A 45 -20.81 11.16 9.11
CA VAL A 45 -20.90 12.49 9.71
C VAL A 45 -20.11 12.49 11.02
N HIS A 46 -19.07 13.32 11.08
CA HIS A 46 -18.16 13.33 12.22
C HIS A 46 -18.92 13.63 13.53
N GLY A 47 -18.81 12.72 14.50
CA GLY A 47 -19.46 12.84 15.81
C GLY A 47 -20.98 12.61 15.84
N ASP A 48 -21.64 12.41 14.70
CA ASP A 48 -23.09 12.19 14.61
C ASP A 48 -23.41 10.77 14.16
N ALA A 49 -23.63 9.90 15.15
CA ALA A 49 -23.99 8.50 14.96
C ALA A 49 -25.34 8.34 14.24
N ALA A 50 -26.32 9.18 14.55
CA ALA A 50 -27.67 9.06 13.99
C ALA A 50 -27.70 9.46 12.51
N ALA A 51 -27.03 10.57 12.16
CA ALA A 51 -26.90 10.98 10.77
C ALA A 51 -26.07 9.98 9.95
N THR A 52 -24.96 9.46 10.50
CA THR A 52 -24.15 8.43 9.86
C THR A 52 -24.96 7.16 9.57
N ALA A 53 -25.69 6.65 10.57
CA ALA A 53 -26.53 5.47 10.41
C ALA A 53 -27.60 5.67 9.33
N ARG A 54 -28.27 6.83 9.32
CA ARG A 54 -29.26 7.19 8.30
C ARG A 54 -28.65 7.26 6.90
N ASN A 55 -27.46 7.87 6.76
CA ASN A 55 -26.78 7.96 5.47
C ASN A 55 -26.40 6.58 4.93
N ILE A 56 -25.88 5.69 5.78
CA ILE A 56 -25.51 4.32 5.40
C ILE A 56 -26.74 3.53 4.96
N LEU A 57 -27.81 3.53 5.74
CA LEU A 57 -29.06 2.81 5.42
C LEU A 57 -29.77 3.38 4.19
N ALA A 58 -29.68 4.69 3.95
CA ALA A 58 -30.23 5.30 2.73
C ALA A 58 -29.39 4.99 1.47
N ASN A 59 -28.12 4.59 1.62
CA ASN A 59 -27.18 4.40 0.52
C ASN A 59 -26.46 3.03 0.59
N GLU A 60 -27.17 1.96 0.95
CA GLU A 60 -26.55 0.64 1.18
C GLU A 60 -25.77 0.11 -0.03
N GLY A 61 -26.31 0.29 -1.23
CA GLY A 61 -25.65 -0.14 -2.46
C GLY A 61 -24.30 0.54 -2.66
N LEU A 62 -24.24 1.86 -2.43
CA LEU A 62 -23.00 2.62 -2.50
C LEU A 62 -22.02 2.18 -1.40
N PHE A 63 -22.51 1.95 -0.18
CA PHE A 63 -21.70 1.46 0.93
C PHE A 63 -21.07 0.09 0.61
N ARG A 64 -21.84 -0.84 0.03
CA ARG A 64 -21.34 -2.15 -0.42
C ARG A 64 -20.34 -2.05 -1.56
N VAL A 65 -20.51 -1.10 -2.48
CA VAL A 65 -19.51 -0.80 -3.53
C VAL A 65 -18.20 -0.31 -2.91
N GLY A 66 -18.27 0.57 -1.91
CA GLY A 66 -17.08 1.02 -1.18
C GLY A 66 -16.35 -0.13 -0.47
N PHE A 67 -17.09 -1.02 0.20
CA PHE A 67 -16.53 -2.25 0.77
C PHE A 67 -15.86 -3.13 -0.30
N ALA A 68 -16.53 -3.37 -1.44
CA ALA A 68 -15.97 -4.18 -2.51
C ALA A 68 -14.68 -3.56 -3.09
N ALA A 69 -14.64 -2.23 -3.24
CA ALA A 69 -13.44 -1.51 -3.65
C ALA A 69 -12.31 -1.69 -2.62
N SER A 70 -12.59 -1.58 -1.32
CA SER A 70 -11.59 -1.81 -0.26
C SER A 70 -11.01 -3.24 -0.31
N VAL A 71 -11.84 -4.26 -0.54
CA VAL A 71 -11.36 -5.66 -0.67
C VAL A 71 -10.54 -5.87 -1.94
N LEU A 72 -10.95 -5.27 -3.07
CA LEU A 72 -10.18 -5.31 -4.31
C LEU A 72 -8.82 -4.60 -4.15
N GLY A 73 -8.79 -3.49 -3.42
CA GLY A 73 -7.56 -2.80 -3.04
C GLY A 73 -6.55 -3.74 -2.41
N VAL A 74 -6.96 -4.50 -1.39
CA VAL A 74 -6.09 -5.50 -0.72
C VAL A 74 -5.52 -6.52 -1.71
N ALA A 75 -6.33 -7.02 -2.65
CA ALA A 75 -5.86 -7.98 -3.64
C ALA A 75 -4.79 -7.38 -4.57
N PHE A 76 -4.98 -6.13 -5.01
CA PHE A 76 -4.00 -5.39 -5.81
C PHE A 76 -2.73 -5.10 -5.02
N HIS A 77 -2.87 -4.74 -3.74
CA HIS A 77 -1.77 -4.48 -2.81
C HIS A 77 -0.86 -5.71 -2.67
N ILE A 78 -1.45 -6.90 -2.46
CA ILE A 78 -0.70 -8.16 -2.35
C ILE A 78 0.03 -8.48 -3.67
N ALA A 79 -0.65 -8.32 -4.81
CA ALA A 79 -0.04 -8.57 -6.12
C ALA A 79 1.16 -7.66 -6.37
N TRP A 80 1.00 -6.36 -6.08
CA TRP A 80 2.07 -5.38 -6.15
C TRP A 80 3.24 -5.69 -5.20
N ALA A 81 2.98 -6.06 -3.94
CA ALA A 81 4.00 -6.42 -2.96
C ALA A 81 4.87 -7.60 -3.43
N LEU A 82 4.25 -8.61 -4.06
CA LEU A 82 4.98 -9.74 -4.64
C LEU A 82 5.86 -9.30 -5.82
N LEU A 83 5.35 -8.43 -6.70
CA LEU A 83 6.12 -7.90 -7.83
C LEU A 83 7.30 -7.04 -7.34
N PHE A 84 7.09 -6.25 -6.29
CA PHE A 84 8.13 -5.49 -5.62
C PHE A 84 9.25 -6.40 -5.12
N TYR A 85 8.92 -7.50 -4.43
CA TYR A 85 9.91 -8.48 -3.98
C TYR A 85 10.79 -8.97 -5.14
N TYR A 86 10.16 -9.44 -6.23
CA TYR A 86 10.90 -9.97 -7.38
C TYR A 86 11.71 -8.89 -8.11
N LEU A 87 11.25 -7.65 -8.13
CA LEU A 87 11.95 -6.52 -8.74
C LEU A 87 13.20 -6.12 -7.95
N PHE A 88 13.13 -6.11 -6.62
CA PHE A 88 14.21 -5.59 -5.77
C PHE A 88 15.06 -6.66 -5.09
N ARG A 89 14.68 -7.94 -5.13
CA ARG A 89 15.55 -9.05 -4.64
C ARG A 89 16.99 -9.03 -5.21
N PRO A 90 17.26 -8.59 -6.46
CA PRO A 90 18.64 -8.49 -6.97
C PRO A 90 19.48 -7.42 -6.27
N VAL A 91 18.84 -6.41 -5.67
CA VAL A 91 19.52 -5.31 -4.98
C VAL A 91 19.99 -5.77 -3.61
N ASN A 92 19.08 -6.33 -2.83
CA ASN A 92 19.37 -6.97 -1.54
C ASN A 92 18.20 -7.88 -1.16
N ARG A 93 18.43 -9.20 -1.14
CA ARG A 93 17.39 -10.19 -0.85
C ARG A 93 16.79 -10.04 0.54
N THR A 94 17.60 -9.73 1.55
CA THR A 94 17.15 -9.60 2.93
C THR A 94 16.25 -8.38 3.10
N LEU A 95 16.68 -7.21 2.61
CA LEU A 95 15.89 -5.98 2.72
C LEU A 95 14.63 -6.03 1.84
N ALA A 96 14.71 -6.62 0.64
CA ALA A 96 13.51 -6.83 -0.18
C ALA A 96 12.51 -7.76 0.51
N SER A 97 12.98 -8.82 1.17
CA SER A 97 12.11 -9.72 1.96
C SER A 97 11.50 -8.98 3.15
N LEU A 98 12.30 -8.23 3.91
CA LEU A 98 11.83 -7.47 5.06
C LEU A 98 10.76 -6.44 4.66
N ALA A 99 11.01 -5.66 3.60
CA ALA A 99 10.04 -4.73 3.07
C ALA A 99 8.75 -5.45 2.66
N THR A 100 8.85 -6.59 1.97
CA THR A 100 7.68 -7.39 1.57
C THR A 100 6.89 -7.91 2.77
N LEU A 101 7.56 -8.33 3.85
CA LEU A 101 6.88 -8.77 5.07
C LEU A 101 6.16 -7.62 5.76
N ILE A 102 6.80 -6.45 5.85
CA ILE A 102 6.22 -5.23 6.42
C ILE A 102 4.96 -4.83 5.66
N ILE A 103 5.02 -4.77 4.33
CA ILE A 103 3.86 -4.36 3.54
C ILE A 103 2.74 -5.40 3.53
N LEU A 104 3.04 -6.68 3.72
CA LEU A 104 2.01 -7.71 3.95
C LEU A 104 1.27 -7.52 5.28
N VAL A 105 1.94 -6.97 6.32
CA VAL A 105 1.25 -6.53 7.53
C VAL A 105 0.34 -5.34 7.22
N GLY A 106 0.80 -4.38 6.39
CA GLY A 106 -0.05 -3.31 5.85
C GLY A 106 -1.29 -3.86 5.12
N CYS A 107 -1.12 -4.81 4.19
CA CYS A 107 -2.23 -5.50 3.52
C CYS A 107 -3.21 -6.15 4.50
N ALA A 108 -2.72 -6.75 5.59
CA ALA A 108 -3.56 -7.35 6.62
C ALA A 108 -4.34 -6.28 7.41
N MET A 109 -3.71 -5.15 7.73
CA MET A 109 -4.39 -4.00 8.33
C MET A 109 -5.42 -3.40 7.39
N GLN A 110 -5.11 -3.27 6.11
CA GLN A 110 -6.06 -2.84 5.08
C GLN A 110 -7.26 -3.80 4.97
N ALA A 111 -7.04 -5.12 5.05
CA ALA A 111 -8.13 -6.09 5.12
C ALA A 111 -8.99 -5.91 6.39
N LEU A 112 -8.36 -5.59 7.52
CA LEU A 112 -9.06 -5.26 8.76
C LEU A 112 -9.88 -3.96 8.63
N THR A 113 -9.40 -2.95 7.89
CA THR A 113 -10.22 -1.78 7.57
C THR A 113 -11.47 -2.18 6.78
N ALA A 114 -11.37 -3.09 5.81
CA ALA A 114 -12.52 -3.58 5.03
C ALA A 114 -13.51 -4.36 5.91
N PHE A 115 -13.02 -5.11 6.90
CA PHE A 115 -13.88 -5.74 7.91
C PHE A 115 -14.67 -4.71 8.72
N PHE A 116 -14.00 -3.69 9.25
CA PHE A 116 -14.64 -2.58 9.96
C PHE A 116 -15.46 -1.66 9.03
N TYR A 117 -15.27 -1.77 7.71
CA TYR A 117 -16.10 -1.09 6.72
C TYR A 117 -17.47 -1.74 6.61
N LEU A 118 -17.58 -3.07 6.48
CA LEU A 118 -18.88 -3.71 6.24
C LEU A 118 -19.73 -3.86 7.50
N THR A 119 -19.08 -4.07 8.64
CA THR A 119 -19.74 -4.37 9.92
C THR A 119 -20.75 -3.32 10.42
N PRO A 120 -20.57 -1.99 10.23
CA PRO A 120 -21.58 -0.98 10.56
C PRO A 120 -22.93 -1.25 9.87
N LEU A 121 -22.92 -1.59 8.58
CA LEU A 121 -24.16 -1.89 7.85
C LEU A 121 -24.85 -3.12 8.43
N LEU A 122 -24.10 -4.18 8.75
CA LEU A 122 -24.66 -5.41 9.33
C LEU A 122 -25.28 -5.16 10.71
N VAL A 123 -24.62 -4.37 11.55
CA VAL A 123 -25.13 -3.98 12.88
C VAL A 123 -26.41 -3.16 12.77
N LEU A 124 -26.46 -2.21 11.83
CA LEU A 124 -27.65 -1.38 11.60
C LEU A 124 -28.83 -2.21 11.07
N GLN A 125 -28.57 -3.18 10.19
CA GLN A 125 -29.58 -4.08 9.62
C GLN A 125 -30.08 -5.15 10.60
N ALA A 126 -29.27 -5.54 11.59
CA ALA A 126 -29.66 -6.53 12.60
C ALA A 126 -30.86 -6.08 13.44
N GLY A 127 -31.14 -4.77 13.50
CA GLY A 127 -32.39 -4.21 14.05
C GLY A 127 -32.73 -4.76 15.44
N HIS A 128 -33.92 -5.36 15.56
CA HIS A 128 -34.45 -5.89 16.82
C HIS A 128 -33.67 -7.09 17.39
N SER A 129 -32.84 -7.78 16.59
CA SER A 129 -32.01 -8.90 17.05
C SER A 129 -30.90 -8.45 18.03
N LEU A 130 -30.57 -7.16 18.01
CA LEU A 130 -29.65 -6.51 18.96
C LEU A 130 -30.42 -5.61 19.95
N SER A 131 -31.65 -5.98 20.29
CA SER A 131 -32.49 -5.21 21.23
C SER A 131 -31.75 -4.95 22.55
N GLY A 132 -31.60 -3.67 22.90
CA GLY A 132 -30.83 -3.20 24.06
C GLY A 132 -29.49 -2.54 23.73
N LEU A 133 -28.96 -2.73 22.51
CA LEU A 133 -27.79 -2.00 22.04
C LEU A 133 -28.18 -0.73 21.28
N ASN A 134 -27.38 0.31 21.47
CA ASN A 134 -27.50 1.53 20.68
C ASN A 134 -26.75 1.35 19.34
N THR A 135 -27.44 0.78 18.34
CA THR A 135 -26.83 0.35 17.08
C THR A 135 -26.16 1.48 16.27
N PRO A 136 -26.68 2.73 16.22
CA PRO A 136 -25.96 3.83 15.57
C PRO A 136 -24.60 4.13 16.23
N GLN A 137 -24.53 4.10 17.56
CA GLN A 137 -23.32 4.39 18.32
C GLN A 137 -22.30 3.27 18.14
N LEU A 138 -22.76 2.01 18.12
CA LEU A 138 -21.90 0.87 17.80
C LEU A 138 -21.37 0.94 16.36
N ALA A 139 -22.21 1.30 15.39
CA ALA A 139 -21.82 1.50 14.00
C ALA A 139 -20.75 2.60 13.87
N LEU A 140 -20.93 3.74 14.54
CA LEU A 140 -19.94 4.81 14.57
C LEU A 140 -18.63 4.38 15.22
N ALA A 141 -18.68 3.61 16.32
CA ALA A 141 -17.49 3.06 16.96
C ALA A 141 -16.70 2.13 16.02
N LEU A 142 -17.38 1.28 15.25
CA LEU A 142 -16.75 0.43 14.24
C LEU A 142 -16.10 1.24 13.11
N ILE A 143 -16.72 2.34 12.68
CA ILE A 143 -16.12 3.26 11.70
C ILE A 143 -14.86 3.94 12.28
N ASN A 144 -14.87 4.31 13.55
CA ASN A 144 -13.66 4.85 14.21
C ASN A 144 -12.55 3.79 14.29
N LEU A 145 -12.89 2.51 14.51
CA LEU A 145 -11.93 1.40 14.46
C LEU A 145 -11.39 1.15 13.05
N ASN A 146 -12.21 1.35 12.00
CA ASN A 146 -11.73 1.38 10.62
C ASN A 146 -10.67 2.47 10.43
N GLY A 147 -10.93 3.69 10.91
CA GLY A 147 -9.97 4.80 10.85
C GLY A 147 -8.66 4.49 11.57
N LEU A 148 -8.72 3.93 12.79
CA LEU A 148 -7.52 3.51 13.52
C LEU A 148 -6.73 2.41 12.80
N ALA A 149 -7.42 1.41 12.24
CA ALA A 149 -6.77 0.36 11.46
C ALA A 149 -6.08 0.93 10.21
N PHE A 150 -6.66 1.96 9.59
CA PHE A 150 -6.08 2.67 8.46
C PHE A 150 -4.85 3.49 8.87
N GLU A 151 -4.86 4.17 10.02
CA GLU A 151 -3.67 4.85 10.53
C GLU A 151 -2.51 3.89 10.81
N ILE A 152 -2.80 2.71 11.35
CA ILE A 152 -1.79 1.67 11.57
C ILE A 152 -1.25 1.13 10.25
N ASP A 153 -2.11 0.93 9.23
CA ASP A 153 -1.68 0.58 7.87
C ASP A 153 -0.66 1.60 7.33
N LEU A 154 -0.95 2.90 7.48
CA LEU A 154 -0.03 3.97 7.08
C LEU A 154 1.33 3.90 7.79
N ILE A 155 1.39 3.50 9.06
CA ILE A 155 2.68 3.31 9.76
C ILE A 155 3.52 2.24 9.07
N PHE A 156 2.91 1.09 8.74
CA PHE A 156 3.61 0.00 8.04
C PHE A 156 3.97 0.38 6.62
N PHE A 157 3.09 1.08 5.91
CA PHE A 157 3.38 1.67 4.60
C PHE A 157 4.58 2.63 4.67
N GLY A 158 4.67 3.44 5.72
CA GLY A 158 5.79 4.35 5.95
C GLY A 158 7.13 3.62 6.11
N PHE A 159 7.16 2.57 6.93
CA PHE A 159 8.35 1.72 7.05
C PHE A 159 8.72 1.03 5.75
N TRP A 160 7.72 0.55 4.99
CA TRP A 160 7.96 0.00 3.67
C TRP A 160 8.55 1.05 2.72
N CYS A 161 8.01 2.27 2.68
CA CYS A 161 8.50 3.37 1.84
C CYS A 161 9.97 3.70 2.11
N VAL A 162 10.40 3.71 3.38
CA VAL A 162 11.81 3.90 3.74
C VAL A 162 12.70 2.78 3.18
N LEU A 163 12.29 1.52 3.33
CA LEU A 163 13.07 0.38 2.83
C LEU A 163 13.07 0.29 1.31
N ALA A 164 11.92 0.51 0.68
CA ALA A 164 11.75 0.55 -0.76
C ALA A 164 12.56 1.69 -1.38
N GLY A 165 12.53 2.88 -0.77
CA GLY A 165 13.30 4.02 -1.22
C GLY A 165 14.80 3.76 -1.11
N TYR A 166 15.26 3.12 -0.02
CA TYR A 166 16.64 2.66 0.11
C TYR A 166 17.03 1.64 -0.98
N LEU A 167 16.16 0.66 -1.28
CA LEU A 167 16.38 -0.30 -2.36
C LEU A 167 16.46 0.38 -3.73
N ILE A 168 15.64 1.41 -3.98
CA ILE A 168 15.72 2.23 -5.20
C ILE A 168 17.06 2.98 -5.26
N LEU A 169 17.52 3.58 -4.17
CA LEU A 169 18.82 4.26 -4.10
C LEU A 169 20.00 3.34 -4.43
N ARG A 170 19.92 2.08 -3.98
CA ARG A 170 20.93 1.04 -4.22
C ARG A 170 20.77 0.33 -5.57
N SER A 171 19.65 0.54 -6.26
CA SER A 171 19.42 -0.01 -7.59
C SER A 171 20.28 0.71 -8.64
N THR A 172 20.71 -0.02 -9.67
CA THR A 172 21.38 0.57 -10.84
C THR A 172 20.40 0.90 -11.97
N PHE A 173 19.15 0.45 -11.84
CA PHE A 173 18.16 0.38 -12.91
C PHE A 173 16.99 1.38 -12.76
N MET A 174 16.96 2.20 -11.70
CA MET A 174 15.98 3.27 -11.47
C MET A 174 16.64 4.60 -11.10
N PRO A 175 15.95 5.74 -11.27
CA PRO A 175 16.41 7.04 -10.78
C PRO A 175 16.46 7.09 -9.26
N ARG A 176 17.62 7.48 -8.71
CA ARG A 176 17.83 7.59 -7.27
C ARG A 176 16.94 8.64 -6.60
N ILE A 177 16.56 9.70 -7.31
CA ILE A 177 15.69 10.75 -6.78
C ILE A 177 14.35 10.20 -6.30
N LEU A 178 13.78 9.22 -7.02
CA LEU A 178 12.53 8.56 -6.61
C LEU A 178 12.71 7.83 -5.28
N GLY A 179 13.89 7.26 -5.04
CA GLY A 179 14.21 6.60 -3.77
C GLY A 179 14.30 7.59 -2.61
N VAL A 180 14.91 8.76 -2.81
CA VAL A 180 14.97 9.81 -1.76
C VAL A 180 13.57 10.30 -1.42
N LEU A 181 12.77 10.62 -2.44
CA LEU A 181 11.41 11.12 -2.25
C LEU A 181 10.55 10.10 -1.49
N LEU A 182 10.62 8.82 -1.87
CA LEU A 182 9.90 7.75 -1.18
C LEU A 182 10.35 7.56 0.27
N MET A 183 11.64 7.74 0.58
CA MET A 183 12.09 7.69 1.97
C MET A 183 11.54 8.85 2.81
N LEU A 184 11.48 10.06 2.25
CA LEU A 184 10.92 11.23 2.93
C LEU A 184 9.42 11.07 3.20
N ASP A 185 8.71 10.56 2.21
CA ASP A 185 7.31 10.17 2.34
C ASP A 185 7.11 9.12 3.45
N GLY A 186 7.92 8.06 3.43
CA GLY A 186 7.83 7.01 4.44
C GLY A 186 8.07 7.47 5.87
N ILE A 187 8.96 8.46 6.06
CA ILE A 187 9.16 9.11 7.36
C ILE A 187 7.88 9.85 7.78
N GLY A 188 7.21 10.54 6.85
CA GLY A 188 5.95 11.23 7.09
C GLY A 188 4.86 10.28 7.57
N TRP A 189 4.62 9.18 6.85
CA TRP A 189 3.62 8.18 7.25
C TRP A 189 3.95 7.48 8.57
N ALA A 190 5.23 7.22 8.86
CA ALA A 190 5.64 6.63 10.13
C ALA A 190 5.34 7.54 11.35
N LEU A 191 5.08 8.84 11.17
CA LEU A 191 4.71 9.75 12.26
C LEU A 191 3.37 9.38 12.92
N TYR A 192 2.53 8.56 12.28
CA TYR A 192 1.31 8.04 12.90
C TYR A 192 1.57 7.14 14.13
N LEU A 193 2.83 6.77 14.41
CA LEU A 193 3.25 6.27 15.73
C LEU A 193 2.92 7.25 16.88
N TRP A 194 2.84 8.54 16.57
CA TRP A 194 2.37 9.58 17.47
C TRP A 194 1.24 10.39 16.78
N PRO A 195 -0.02 9.92 16.87
CA PRO A 195 -1.14 10.48 16.11
C PRO A 195 -1.35 12.00 16.23
N PRO A 196 -1.17 12.64 17.42
CA PRO A 196 -1.22 14.10 17.52
C PRO A 196 -0.25 14.83 16.61
N LEU A 197 0.98 14.33 16.45
CA LEU A 197 1.98 14.92 15.58
C LEU A 197 1.65 14.69 14.11
N ALA A 198 1.25 13.47 13.75
CA ALA A 198 0.84 13.14 12.38
C ALA A 198 -0.33 14.02 11.93
N THR A 199 -1.35 14.19 12.78
CA THR A 199 -2.52 15.03 12.50
C THR A 199 -2.11 16.49 12.32
N PHE A 200 -1.22 17.01 13.17
CA PHE A 200 -0.71 18.38 13.06
C PHE A 200 0.08 18.60 11.76
N LEU A 201 0.89 17.60 11.34
CA LEU A 201 1.73 17.68 10.15
C LEU A 201 1.07 17.12 8.87
N PHE A 202 -0.19 16.68 8.94
CA PHE A 202 -0.88 16.01 7.84
C PHE A 202 -0.78 16.76 6.50
N PRO A 203 -0.96 18.10 6.42
CA PRO A 203 -0.80 18.81 5.15
C PRO A 203 0.59 18.66 4.53
N ALA A 204 1.66 18.64 5.35
CA ALA A 204 3.02 18.45 4.87
C ALA A 204 3.28 17.00 4.45
N ILE A 205 2.75 16.03 5.21
CA ILE A 205 2.81 14.60 4.88
C ILE A 205 2.12 14.34 3.54
N ALA A 206 0.90 14.86 3.35
CA ALA A 206 0.13 14.69 2.12
C ALA A 206 0.84 15.28 0.89
N VAL A 207 1.50 16.44 1.04
CA VAL A 207 2.30 17.02 -0.05
C VAL A 207 3.55 16.18 -0.34
N ALA A 208 4.24 15.70 0.70
CA ALA A 208 5.41 14.84 0.52
C ALA A 208 5.05 13.52 -0.18
N SER A 209 3.96 12.89 0.24
CA SER A 209 3.38 11.69 -0.39
C SER A 209 3.04 11.93 -1.86
N GLY A 210 2.29 12.99 -2.17
CA GLY A 210 1.95 13.32 -3.56
C GLY A 210 3.18 13.57 -4.44
N LEU A 211 4.26 14.14 -3.89
CA LEU A 211 5.51 14.37 -4.60
C LEU A 211 6.41 13.13 -4.70
N ALA A 212 6.18 12.09 -3.91
CA ALA A 212 6.96 10.87 -3.91
C ALA A 212 6.27 9.74 -4.68
N GLU A 213 5.04 9.42 -4.31
CA GLU A 213 4.29 8.28 -4.79
C GLU A 213 3.84 8.49 -6.24
N ALA A 214 3.24 9.65 -6.57
CA ALA A 214 2.74 9.89 -7.92
C ALA A 214 3.86 9.87 -8.99
N PRO A 215 5.04 10.48 -8.77
CA PRO A 215 6.16 10.34 -9.70
C PRO A 215 6.72 8.92 -9.79
N LEU A 216 6.78 8.19 -8.69
CA LEU A 216 7.24 6.79 -8.68
C LEU A 216 6.30 5.90 -9.50
N GLN A 217 5.00 5.97 -9.20
CA GLN A 217 3.95 5.22 -9.88
C GLN A 217 3.94 5.54 -11.38
N LEU A 218 3.97 6.82 -11.75
CA LEU A 218 4.02 7.24 -13.15
C LEU A 218 5.29 6.74 -13.84
N TRP A 219 6.43 6.80 -13.17
CA TRP A 219 7.70 6.30 -13.70
C TRP A 219 7.63 4.79 -13.98
N LEU A 220 7.11 4.01 -13.03
CA LEU A 220 6.98 2.56 -13.16
C LEU A 220 6.08 2.18 -14.34
N ILE A 221 4.92 2.84 -14.49
CA ILE A 221 3.98 2.58 -15.58
C ILE A 221 4.56 2.98 -16.95
N VAL A 222 5.14 4.18 -17.04
CA VAL A 222 5.61 4.73 -18.33
C VAL A 222 6.95 4.14 -18.74
N PHE A 223 7.95 4.19 -17.86
CA PHE A 223 9.32 3.81 -18.18
C PHE A 223 9.68 2.41 -17.68
N GLY A 224 9.14 2.00 -16.51
CA GLY A 224 9.55 0.79 -15.81
C GLY A 224 11.02 0.88 -15.36
N VAL A 225 11.76 -0.21 -15.53
CA VAL A 225 13.18 -0.29 -15.19
C VAL A 225 14.08 -0.52 -16.40
N ASN A 226 15.38 -0.22 -16.26
CA ASN A 226 16.38 -0.60 -17.26
C ASN A 226 16.65 -2.13 -17.21
N PRO A 227 16.25 -2.91 -18.24
CA PRO A 227 16.36 -4.37 -18.18
C PRO A 227 17.80 -4.89 -18.17
N GLN A 228 18.71 -4.19 -18.84
CA GLN A 228 20.11 -4.59 -18.92
C GLN A 228 20.79 -4.45 -17.56
N ARG A 229 20.66 -3.26 -16.96
CA ARG A 229 21.21 -2.98 -15.63
C ARG A 229 20.60 -3.84 -14.52
N TRP A 230 19.29 -4.12 -14.62
CA TRP A 230 18.63 -5.05 -13.70
C TRP A 230 19.24 -6.46 -13.79
N ARG A 231 19.44 -6.99 -15.01
CA ARG A 231 20.07 -8.31 -15.22
C ARG A 231 21.53 -8.34 -14.78
N GLU A 232 22.29 -7.26 -15.01
CA GLU A 232 23.66 -7.12 -14.53
C GLU A 232 23.72 -7.21 -13.00
N GLN A 233 22.84 -6.46 -12.31
CA GLN A 233 22.75 -6.49 -10.86
C GLN A 233 22.29 -7.87 -10.33
N ALA A 234 21.34 -8.52 -11.00
CA ALA A 234 20.91 -9.89 -10.67
C ALA A 234 22.01 -10.93 -10.84
N ARG A 235 22.81 -10.84 -11.91
CA ARG A 235 23.97 -11.71 -12.12
C ARG A 235 25.04 -11.48 -11.07
N ALA A 236 25.28 -10.23 -10.67
CA ALA A 236 26.22 -9.91 -9.61
C ALA A 236 25.78 -10.51 -8.26
N ALA A 237 24.49 -10.41 -7.91
CA ALA A 237 23.93 -10.98 -6.69
C ALA A 237 23.91 -12.52 -6.68
N GLY A 238 23.84 -13.17 -7.85
CA GLY A 238 23.84 -14.62 -7.99
C GLY A 238 25.22 -15.28 -8.03
N LYS A 239 26.32 -14.51 -8.07
CA LYS A 239 27.68 -15.06 -8.00
C LYS A 239 28.02 -15.42 -6.54
N PRO A 240 28.27 -16.70 -6.21
CA PRO A 240 28.81 -17.05 -4.90
C PRO A 240 30.29 -16.62 -4.86
N GLY A 241 30.57 -15.43 -4.32
CA GLY A 241 31.87 -14.79 -4.50
C GLY A 241 32.41 -13.93 -3.36
N ASP A 242 31.78 -13.87 -2.19
CA ASP A 242 32.26 -13.03 -1.07
C ASP A 242 32.38 -13.76 0.29
N LEU A 243 32.27 -15.10 0.33
CA LEU A 243 32.58 -15.91 1.53
C LEU A 243 34.03 -16.43 1.57
N ARG A 244 34.95 -15.82 0.81
CA ARG A 244 36.37 -16.19 0.81
C ARG A 244 37.27 -15.00 1.13
N LEU A 245 37.06 -14.32 2.26
CA LEU A 245 38.12 -13.55 2.94
C LEU A 245 37.80 -13.42 4.43
N ALA A 246 38.00 -14.52 5.16
CA ALA A 246 38.36 -14.52 6.59
C ALA A 246 38.94 -15.91 6.87
N GLY A 247 40.21 -16.09 6.49
CA GLY A 247 41.07 -17.08 7.11
C GLY A 247 41.55 -16.59 8.46
#